data_AF-A0A0F9T8Q2-F1
#
_entry.id   AF-A0A0F9T8Q2-F1
#
_cell.length_a   1.000
_cell.length_b   1.000
_cell.length_c   1.000
_cell.angle_alpha   90.00
_cell.angle_beta   90.00
_cell.angle_gamma   90.00
#
_symmetry.space_group_name_H-M   'P 1'
#
loop_
_entity.id
_entity.type
_entity.pdbx_description
1 polymer ?
#
loop_
_entity_poly.entity_id
_entity_poly.type
_entity_poly.pdbx_seq_one_letter_code
_entity_poly.pdbx_strand_id
1 'polypeptide(L)'
;MKQRIWGNAGDNYHASTVEYASVERFTGLRSTESHRYTVCPASGTMSGLNVQLGGAPGAGKSITFVLMVNGSPSTLTVTISGDTDTFGADSANEVSITAGDLLSIRTTPSGTPTVSPADWNMTFTGSTDKESILMGLTAQIGFSASATEFSGLSGWTGQGPDATEANTQQLCAGAGTIKSLYVKLVMDPGTAPDAYRFTVRLNGSSTVLTTTITADDTTGSDLVNSFTVAPGDLLTIMSEPLNTPSVEPFATWGVVFLADTDGESLVLAGTANTLHQSNTEFMALRPNQMGSLWVTASNSHNNYMGPGVLRKMYVRLSVAPGSGGDSYTFSPRHIDVEAGNQSVTITDAETTGSDTVNKDAIDEADVWNIGCVPANGPTNAPQAWWGFVMFIGVDKGAKGSMGRAMVAAGYI
;
A
#
# COMPACT_ATOMS: atom_id res chain seq x y z
N MET A 1 0.37 -18.31 -3.85
CA MET A 1 -0.78 -17.37 -4.00
C MET A 1 -0.32 -16.15 -4.79
N LYS A 2 -1.24 -15.43 -5.47
CA LYS A 2 -0.93 -14.19 -6.21
C LYS A 2 -1.43 -12.97 -5.45
N GLN A 3 -0.57 -11.97 -5.30
CA GLN A 3 -0.89 -10.66 -4.72
C GLN A 3 -0.56 -9.56 -5.73
N ARG A 4 -1.35 -8.49 -5.70
CA ARG A 4 -1.12 -7.30 -6.49
C ARG A 4 -0.29 -6.35 -5.66
N ILE A 5 0.80 -5.88 -6.24
CA ILE A 5 1.64 -4.83 -5.68
C ILE A 5 1.42 -3.62 -6.57
N TRP A 6 1.02 -2.50 -6.00
CA TRP A 6 0.78 -1.27 -6.77
C TRP A 6 1.34 -0.06 -6.04
N GLY A 7 1.78 0.92 -6.81
CA GLY A 7 2.34 2.16 -6.32
C GLY A 7 2.22 3.24 -7.38
N ASN A 8 2.73 4.42 -7.03
CA ASN A 8 2.80 5.54 -7.93
C ASN A 8 3.87 6.55 -7.49
N ALA A 9 4.20 7.46 -8.40
CA ALA A 9 5.25 8.44 -8.18
C ALA A 9 4.91 9.42 -7.06
N GLY A 10 3.62 9.68 -6.79
CA GLY A 10 3.17 10.69 -5.83
C GLY A 10 3.53 12.15 -6.17
N ASP A 11 4.41 12.33 -7.14
CA ASP A 11 4.68 13.54 -7.89
C ASP A 11 4.90 13.20 -9.36
N ASN A 12 5.54 14.12 -10.05
CA ASN A 12 5.78 14.16 -11.47
C ASN A 12 7.21 13.65 -11.74
N TYR A 13 7.42 12.73 -12.68
CA TYR A 13 8.78 12.26 -12.99
C TYR A 13 9.67 13.36 -13.57
N HIS A 14 10.96 13.31 -13.28
CA HIS A 14 11.91 14.26 -13.83
C HIS A 14 12.15 14.03 -15.32
N ALA A 15 12.25 15.12 -16.10
CA ALA A 15 12.46 15.03 -17.54
C ALA A 15 13.89 14.64 -17.95
N SER A 16 14.87 14.69 -17.05
CA SER A 16 16.28 14.47 -17.40
C SER A 16 17.11 13.73 -16.36
N THR A 17 16.48 13.25 -15.29
CA THR A 17 17.20 12.62 -14.17
C THR A 17 16.62 11.25 -13.93
N VAL A 18 17.49 10.29 -13.62
CA VAL A 18 17.09 8.98 -13.14
C VAL A 18 16.56 9.12 -11.73
N GLU A 19 15.38 8.56 -11.48
CA GLU A 19 14.78 8.60 -10.15
C GLU A 19 14.27 7.23 -9.74
N TYR A 20 13.93 7.11 -8.46
CA TYR A 20 13.50 5.88 -7.81
C TYR A 20 12.21 6.09 -7.02
N ALA A 21 11.39 5.06 -6.97
CA ALA A 21 10.20 4.94 -6.14
C ALA A 21 10.18 3.58 -5.43
N SER A 22 9.42 3.46 -4.34
CA SER A 22 9.12 2.15 -3.75
C SER A 22 8.03 1.47 -4.55
N VAL A 23 8.02 0.14 -4.56
CA VAL A 23 7.02 -0.65 -5.29
C VAL A 23 5.59 -0.49 -4.75
N GLU A 24 5.37 -0.12 -3.48
CA GLU A 24 4.04 -0.02 -2.82
C GLU A 24 3.59 1.44 -2.48
N ARG A 25 4.23 2.47 -3.05
CA ARG A 25 4.29 3.82 -2.44
C ARG A 25 3.58 4.93 -3.22
N PHE A 26 3.28 6.04 -2.51
CA PHE A 26 2.98 7.39 -3.00
C PHE A 26 3.92 8.38 -2.34
N THR A 27 5.12 8.50 -2.87
CA THR A 27 6.01 9.56 -2.44
C THR A 27 6.85 9.97 -3.60
N GLY A 28 7.12 11.26 -3.65
CA GLY A 28 7.83 11.82 -4.75
C GLY A 28 9.07 11.04 -5.16
N LEU A 29 9.37 11.02 -6.44
CA LEU A 29 10.55 10.36 -6.97
C LEU A 29 11.84 10.95 -6.34
N ARG A 30 12.90 10.14 -6.24
CA ARG A 30 14.20 10.58 -5.70
C ARG A 30 15.34 10.09 -6.55
N SER A 31 16.38 10.90 -6.69
CA SER A 31 17.62 10.51 -7.38
C SER A 31 18.46 9.46 -6.62
N THR A 32 18.16 9.21 -5.35
CA THR A 32 18.86 8.23 -4.51
C THR A 32 17.96 7.03 -4.21
N GLU A 33 18.35 5.85 -4.68
CA GLU A 33 17.57 4.62 -4.50
C GLU A 33 17.38 4.23 -3.04
N SER A 34 18.39 4.46 -2.18
CA SER A 34 18.30 4.07 -0.77
C SER A 34 17.17 4.75 -0.01
N HIS A 35 16.61 5.83 -0.54
CA HIS A 35 15.46 6.54 0.02
C HIS A 35 14.12 5.91 -0.34
N ARG A 36 14.14 4.86 -1.18
CA ARG A 36 12.98 4.41 -1.95
C ARG A 36 12.86 2.89 -2.06
N TYR A 37 13.86 2.08 -1.71
CA TYR A 37 13.65 0.63 -1.68
C TYR A 37 12.74 0.19 -0.52
N THR A 38 12.13 -0.99 -0.67
CA THR A 38 11.49 -1.74 0.42
C THR A 38 12.07 -3.15 0.53
N VAL A 39 12.06 -3.75 1.72
CA VAL A 39 12.53 -5.12 1.92
C VAL A 39 11.42 -6.14 1.70
N CYS A 40 11.63 -7.10 0.80
CA CYS A 40 10.68 -8.17 0.52
C CYS A 40 10.80 -9.28 1.58
N PRO A 41 9.73 -9.62 2.33
CA PRO A 41 9.82 -10.56 3.44
C PRO A 41 9.66 -12.04 3.05
N ALA A 42 9.34 -12.33 1.78
CA ALA A 42 9.13 -13.67 1.26
C ALA A 42 9.85 -13.89 -0.06
N SER A 43 10.17 -15.16 -0.35
CA SER A 43 10.62 -15.59 -1.67
C SER A 43 9.43 -15.79 -2.61
N GLY A 44 9.65 -15.62 -3.91
CA GLY A 44 8.60 -15.75 -4.93
C GLY A 44 9.05 -15.24 -6.29
N THR A 45 8.08 -14.85 -7.11
CA THR A 45 8.32 -14.19 -8.40
C THR A 45 7.52 -12.90 -8.54
N MET A 46 8.15 -11.86 -9.09
CA MET A 46 7.46 -10.66 -9.58
C MET A 46 7.23 -10.81 -11.08
N SER A 47 6.07 -10.37 -11.57
CA SER A 47 5.70 -10.42 -13.00
C SER A 47 4.67 -9.35 -13.35
N GLY A 48 4.47 -9.09 -14.65
CA GLY A 48 3.34 -8.28 -15.12
C GLY A 48 3.43 -6.80 -14.72
N LEU A 49 4.58 -6.16 -14.95
CA LEU A 49 4.76 -4.73 -14.67
C LEU A 49 3.90 -3.93 -15.66
N ASN A 50 2.90 -3.23 -15.16
CA ASN A 50 2.07 -2.30 -15.92
C ASN A 50 2.33 -0.88 -15.43
N VAL A 51 2.40 0.08 -16.34
CA VAL A 51 2.61 1.49 -16.03
C VAL A 51 1.60 2.36 -16.78
N GLN A 52 0.95 3.26 -16.06
CA GLN A 52 0.06 4.29 -16.58
C GLN A 52 0.65 5.66 -16.27
N LEU A 53 0.71 6.54 -17.27
CA LEU A 53 1.12 7.94 -17.14
C LEU A 53 -0.10 8.86 -17.14
N GLY A 54 -0.01 9.99 -16.44
CA GLY A 54 -0.99 11.07 -16.52
C GLY A 54 -0.92 11.87 -17.83
N GLY A 55 0.16 11.72 -18.60
CA GLY A 55 0.34 12.36 -19.91
C GLY A 55 1.48 11.74 -20.71
N ALA A 56 1.36 11.76 -22.03
CA ALA A 56 2.30 11.10 -22.93
C ALA A 56 3.69 11.78 -22.94
N PRO A 57 4.78 11.03 -23.16
CA PRO A 57 6.14 11.58 -23.15
C PRO A 57 6.40 12.69 -24.18
N GLY A 58 5.82 12.59 -25.38
CA GLY A 58 6.00 13.49 -26.52
C GLY A 58 6.89 12.94 -27.65
N ALA A 59 6.90 13.61 -28.80
CA ALA A 59 7.52 13.17 -30.05
C ALA A 59 9.01 12.93 -29.90
N GLY A 60 9.46 11.71 -30.19
CA GLY A 60 10.88 11.33 -30.06
C GLY A 60 11.38 11.24 -28.61
N LYS A 61 10.47 11.18 -27.64
CA LYS A 61 10.76 11.12 -26.20
C LYS A 61 10.23 9.82 -25.62
N SER A 62 10.81 9.40 -24.50
CA SER A 62 10.36 8.22 -23.77
C SER A 62 10.70 8.30 -22.28
N ILE A 63 10.05 7.44 -21.52
CA ILE A 63 10.43 7.11 -20.16
C ILE A 63 10.44 5.59 -20.00
N THR A 64 11.49 5.07 -19.37
CA THR A 64 11.63 3.64 -19.07
C THR A 64 11.49 3.42 -17.57
N PHE A 65 10.64 2.47 -17.19
CA PHE A 65 10.41 2.01 -15.83
C PHE A 65 10.99 0.61 -15.68
N VAL A 66 11.75 0.38 -14.61
CA VAL A 66 12.41 -0.92 -14.35
C VAL A 66 12.23 -1.30 -12.88
N LEU A 67 11.82 -2.55 -12.61
CA LEU A 67 11.93 -3.10 -11.27
C LEU A 67 13.42 -3.32 -10.94
N MET A 68 13.88 -2.72 -9.86
CA MET A 68 15.21 -2.91 -9.30
C MET A 68 15.18 -3.97 -8.21
N VAL A 69 16.18 -4.83 -8.18
CA VAL A 69 16.41 -5.83 -7.13
C VAL A 69 17.83 -5.65 -6.62
N ASN A 70 17.99 -5.32 -5.34
CA ASN A 70 19.28 -5.09 -4.69
C ASN A 70 20.17 -4.09 -5.45
N GLY A 71 19.58 -2.99 -5.93
CA GLY A 71 20.26 -1.94 -6.69
C GLY A 71 20.63 -2.30 -8.14
N SER A 72 20.27 -3.49 -8.60
CA SER A 72 20.48 -3.93 -9.97
C SER A 72 19.16 -3.93 -10.76
N PRO A 73 19.17 -3.46 -12.02
CA PRO A 73 17.96 -3.52 -12.85
C PRO A 73 17.63 -4.96 -13.23
N SER A 74 16.35 -5.31 -13.11
CA SER A 74 15.84 -6.62 -13.52
C SER A 74 15.38 -6.64 -14.99
N THR A 75 14.83 -7.77 -15.43
CA THR A 75 14.22 -7.94 -16.75
C THR A 75 12.81 -7.37 -16.85
N LEU A 76 12.14 -7.06 -15.74
CA LEU A 76 10.82 -6.42 -15.74
C LEU A 76 10.97 -4.94 -16.08
N THR A 77 10.67 -4.60 -17.34
CA THR A 77 10.92 -3.27 -17.90
C THR A 77 9.79 -2.83 -18.81
N VAL A 78 9.34 -1.59 -18.63
CA VAL A 78 8.33 -0.95 -19.49
C VAL A 78 8.92 0.33 -20.06
N THR A 79 8.80 0.55 -21.37
CA THR A 79 9.12 1.84 -21.99
C THR A 79 7.87 2.40 -22.64
N ILE A 80 7.52 3.64 -22.29
CA ILE A 80 6.42 4.39 -22.89
C ILE A 80 7.05 5.52 -23.71
N SER A 81 6.63 5.69 -24.96
CA SER A 81 7.27 6.61 -25.90
C SER A 81 6.28 7.27 -26.85
N GLY A 82 6.66 8.43 -27.39
CA GLY A 82 5.88 9.11 -28.43
C GLY A 82 4.79 10.04 -27.90
N ASP A 83 3.99 10.56 -28.82
CA ASP A 83 3.07 11.67 -28.57
C ASP A 83 1.74 11.30 -27.90
N THR A 84 1.35 10.03 -27.99
CA THR A 84 0.00 9.58 -27.61
C THR A 84 -0.01 8.53 -26.52
N ASP A 85 1.09 7.80 -26.36
CA ASP A 85 1.10 6.63 -25.49
C ASP A 85 1.21 7.06 -24.04
N THR A 86 0.25 6.62 -23.23
CA THR A 86 0.22 6.84 -21.78
C THR A 86 0.27 5.53 -21.01
N PHE A 87 0.33 4.39 -21.69
CA PHE A 87 0.30 3.08 -21.08
C PHE A 87 1.39 2.19 -21.66
N GLY A 88 1.95 1.32 -20.83
CA GLY A 88 2.84 0.26 -21.26
C GLY A 88 2.82 -0.90 -20.27
N ALA A 89 3.11 -2.11 -20.78
CA ALA A 89 3.08 -3.34 -20.00
C ALA A 89 4.22 -4.28 -20.38
N ASP A 90 4.77 -4.96 -19.38
CA ASP A 90 5.65 -6.13 -19.52
C ASP A 90 4.96 -7.35 -18.91
N SER A 91 4.28 -8.10 -19.77
CA SER A 91 3.59 -9.35 -19.44
C SER A 91 4.40 -10.60 -19.74
N ALA A 92 5.61 -10.45 -20.29
CA ALA A 92 6.43 -11.57 -20.77
C ALA A 92 7.50 -11.99 -19.77
N ASN A 93 8.06 -11.03 -19.04
CA ASN A 93 9.16 -11.30 -18.11
C ASN A 93 8.68 -11.60 -16.69
N GLU A 94 9.50 -12.35 -15.97
CA GLU A 94 9.38 -12.56 -14.53
C GLU A 94 10.75 -12.47 -13.86
N VAL A 95 10.75 -12.14 -12.58
CA VAL A 95 11.97 -11.94 -11.78
C VAL A 95 11.81 -12.74 -10.49
N SER A 96 12.77 -13.62 -10.20
CA SER A 96 12.81 -14.34 -8.92
C SER A 96 13.21 -13.39 -7.80
N ILE A 97 12.47 -13.45 -6.70
CA ILE A 97 12.71 -12.68 -5.48
C ILE A 97 13.04 -13.66 -4.35
N THR A 98 14.02 -13.31 -3.54
CA THR A 98 14.36 -13.99 -2.30
C THR A 98 13.95 -13.12 -1.11
N ALA A 99 13.53 -13.74 -0.01
CA ALA A 99 13.30 -13.02 1.23
C ALA A 99 14.56 -12.22 1.65
N GLY A 100 14.39 -10.95 1.99
CA GLY A 100 15.44 -9.99 2.28
C GLY A 100 15.84 -9.10 1.10
N ASP A 101 15.42 -9.40 -0.13
CA ASP A 101 15.73 -8.57 -1.29
C ASP A 101 15.14 -7.15 -1.16
N LEU A 102 15.90 -6.16 -1.62
CA LEU A 102 15.48 -4.76 -1.69
C LEU A 102 14.86 -4.45 -3.04
N LEU A 103 13.62 -3.97 -3.04
CA LEU A 103 12.83 -3.71 -4.25
C LEU A 103 12.57 -2.21 -4.43
N SER A 104 12.78 -1.69 -5.65
CA SER A 104 12.42 -0.33 -6.02
C SER A 104 11.99 -0.25 -7.49
N ILE A 105 11.35 0.85 -7.90
CA ILE A 105 11.11 1.18 -9.31
C ILE A 105 12.07 2.27 -9.70
N ARG A 106 12.83 2.07 -10.78
CA ARG A 106 13.67 3.10 -11.40
C ARG A 106 12.99 3.70 -12.62
N THR A 107 13.04 5.01 -12.75
CA THR A 107 12.62 5.76 -13.95
C THR A 107 13.85 6.32 -14.67
N THR A 108 13.88 6.19 -15.99
CA THR A 108 14.94 6.74 -16.85
C THR A 108 14.32 7.50 -18.02
N PRO A 109 14.37 8.85 -18.01
CA PRO A 109 13.86 9.65 -19.12
C PRO A 109 14.82 9.69 -20.31
N SER A 110 14.27 9.81 -21.53
CA SER A 110 15.03 10.03 -22.77
C SER A 110 14.34 11.09 -23.64
N GLY A 111 15.11 12.02 -24.22
CA GLY A 111 14.57 13.08 -25.07
C GLY A 111 13.85 14.22 -24.33
N THR A 112 14.01 14.34 -23.01
CA THR A 112 13.32 15.35 -22.17
C THR A 112 11.78 15.22 -22.24
N PRO A 113 11.21 14.05 -21.83
CA PRO A 113 9.77 13.80 -21.83
C PRO A 113 9.01 14.90 -21.08
N THR A 114 7.79 15.16 -21.53
CA THR A 114 6.84 15.99 -20.78
C THR A 114 6.64 15.35 -19.41
N VAL A 115 6.76 16.16 -18.37
CA VAL A 115 6.65 15.70 -16.99
C VAL A 115 5.20 15.38 -16.64
N SER A 116 4.94 14.19 -16.11
CA SER A 116 3.60 13.74 -15.70
C SER A 116 3.69 12.75 -14.52
N PRO A 117 2.60 12.49 -13.78
CA PRO A 117 2.61 11.45 -12.77
C PRO A 117 2.61 10.06 -13.43
N ALA A 118 3.09 9.06 -12.71
CA ALA A 118 3.07 7.67 -13.13
C ALA A 118 2.52 6.78 -12.01
N ASP A 119 1.64 5.86 -12.37
CA ASP A 119 1.15 4.78 -11.52
C ASP A 119 1.61 3.43 -12.10
N TRP A 120 1.84 2.44 -11.24
CA TRP A 120 2.24 1.11 -11.67
C TRP A 120 1.64 0.02 -10.82
N ASN A 121 1.57 -1.18 -11.40
CA ASN A 121 1.32 -2.39 -10.65
C ASN A 121 2.10 -3.58 -11.19
N MET A 122 2.25 -4.61 -10.37
CA MET A 122 2.83 -5.90 -10.70
C MET A 122 2.22 -7.00 -9.84
N THR A 123 2.42 -8.25 -10.23
CA THR A 123 1.97 -9.40 -9.47
C THR A 123 3.14 -10.07 -8.75
N PHE A 124 3.04 -10.19 -7.43
CA PHE A 124 3.87 -11.09 -6.64
C PHE A 124 3.21 -12.47 -6.57
N THR A 125 3.97 -13.53 -6.82
CA THR A 125 3.56 -14.91 -6.58
C THR A 125 4.51 -15.53 -5.55
N GLY A 126 4.03 -15.72 -4.32
CA GLY A 126 4.82 -16.32 -3.25
C GLY A 126 5.20 -17.77 -3.55
N SER A 127 6.42 -18.17 -3.17
CA SER A 127 6.91 -19.55 -3.30
C SER A 127 6.24 -20.53 -2.34
N THR A 128 5.53 -20.02 -1.32
CA THR A 128 4.72 -20.80 -0.39
C THR A 128 3.25 -20.43 -0.55
N ASP A 129 2.39 -21.43 -0.44
CA ASP A 129 0.95 -21.26 -0.62
C ASP A 129 0.38 -20.27 0.39
N LYS A 130 -0.63 -19.51 -0.05
CA LYS A 130 -1.33 -18.49 0.74
C LYS A 130 -0.47 -17.33 1.29
N GLU A 131 0.80 -17.23 0.90
CA GLU A 131 1.66 -16.11 1.32
C GLU A 131 1.49 -14.87 0.44
N SER A 132 1.28 -13.75 1.12
CA SER A 132 1.41 -12.38 0.60
C SER A 132 2.42 -11.61 1.44
N ILE A 133 2.88 -10.50 0.89
CA ILE A 133 3.84 -9.60 1.51
C ILE A 133 3.15 -8.30 1.91
N LEU A 134 3.58 -7.73 3.02
CA LEU A 134 3.24 -6.38 3.44
C LEU A 134 4.56 -5.65 3.61
N MET A 135 4.80 -4.60 2.82
CA MET A 135 6.04 -3.83 2.89
C MET A 135 5.77 -2.41 3.34
N GLY A 136 6.64 -1.85 4.17
CA GLY A 136 6.50 -0.48 4.66
C GLY A 136 7.83 0.26 4.81
N LEU A 137 7.73 1.58 5.00
CA LEU A 137 8.88 2.47 5.15
C LEU A 137 8.52 3.87 5.68
N THR A 138 9.51 4.61 6.20
CA THR A 138 9.32 5.97 6.75
C THR A 138 9.73 7.14 5.84
N ALA A 139 10.14 6.89 4.60
CA ALA A 139 10.32 7.93 3.56
C ALA A 139 11.30 9.07 3.83
N GLN A 140 12.50 8.78 4.38
CA GLN A 140 13.54 9.78 4.69
C GLN A 140 13.28 10.58 5.96
N ILE A 141 12.26 10.23 6.74
CA ILE A 141 12.09 10.74 8.09
C ILE A 141 12.62 9.68 9.04
N GLY A 142 13.66 10.06 9.79
CA GLY A 142 14.33 9.20 10.74
C GLY A 142 13.45 8.89 11.95
N PHE A 143 13.72 7.78 12.62
CA PHE A 143 13.15 7.49 13.92
C PHE A 143 13.83 8.31 15.01
N SER A 144 13.07 8.76 15.99
CA SER A 144 13.59 9.46 17.17
C SER A 144 14.67 8.66 17.88
N ALA A 145 15.76 9.33 18.28
CA ALA A 145 16.79 8.76 19.15
C ALA A 145 16.35 8.61 20.62
N SER A 146 15.17 9.11 21.00
CA SER A 146 14.75 9.19 22.42
C SER A 146 13.29 8.84 22.70
N ALA A 147 12.42 8.84 21.70
CA ALA A 147 11.00 8.53 21.84
C ALA A 147 10.64 7.21 21.15
N THR A 148 9.73 6.45 21.78
CA THR A 148 9.02 5.38 21.07
C THR A 148 8.10 5.99 20.03
N GLU A 149 8.17 5.47 18.81
CA GLU A 149 7.36 5.93 17.70
C GLU A 149 6.70 4.75 16.97
N PHE A 150 5.67 5.06 16.20
CA PHE A 150 4.83 4.09 15.52
C PHE A 150 4.77 4.41 14.02
N SER A 151 4.51 3.39 13.23
CA SER A 151 4.28 3.49 11.80
C SER A 151 3.26 2.45 11.34
N GLY A 152 2.67 2.67 10.18
CA GLY A 152 1.81 1.68 9.53
C GLY A 152 2.60 0.42 9.17
N LEU A 153 1.98 -0.75 9.23
CA LEU A 153 2.68 -2.00 8.93
C LEU A 153 2.98 -2.16 7.43
N SER A 154 2.11 -1.64 6.55
CA SER A 154 2.31 -1.59 5.10
C SER A 154 2.27 -0.15 4.57
N GLY A 155 2.89 0.10 3.42
CA GLY A 155 2.96 1.39 2.74
C GLY A 155 3.80 2.44 3.47
N TRP A 156 3.47 3.69 3.22
CA TRP A 156 4.18 4.85 3.74
C TRP A 156 3.30 5.67 4.68
N THR A 157 3.88 6.14 5.79
CA THR A 157 3.20 6.91 6.83
C THR A 157 3.04 8.41 6.58
N GLY A 158 3.41 8.98 5.43
CA GLY A 158 3.15 10.40 5.13
C GLY A 158 4.04 11.44 5.82
N GLN A 159 4.10 11.41 7.15
CA GLN A 159 4.90 12.33 7.97
C GLN A 159 6.04 11.62 8.72
N GLY A 160 6.32 10.36 8.37
CA GLY A 160 7.27 9.54 9.09
C GLY A 160 6.62 8.86 10.30
N PRO A 161 7.42 8.44 11.28
CA PRO A 161 6.90 7.85 12.51
C PRO A 161 6.11 8.86 13.36
N ASP A 162 5.15 8.39 14.15
CA ASP A 162 4.37 9.21 15.09
C ASP A 162 4.54 8.71 16.53
N ALA A 163 4.61 9.60 17.52
CA ALA A 163 4.61 9.21 18.93
C ALA A 163 3.24 8.68 19.42
N THR A 164 2.17 8.87 18.63
CA THR A 164 0.79 8.47 18.90
C THR A 164 0.39 7.30 18.01
N GLU A 165 0.28 6.10 18.59
CA GLU A 165 -0.01 4.88 17.82
C GLU A 165 -1.29 4.99 16.97
N ALA A 166 -2.36 5.59 17.51
CA ALA A 166 -3.65 5.74 16.82
C ALA A 166 -3.52 6.43 15.45
N ASN A 167 -2.55 7.32 15.28
CA ASN A 167 -2.32 8.05 14.03
C ASN A 167 -1.73 7.17 12.92
N THR A 168 -1.30 5.95 13.22
CA THR A 168 -0.57 5.06 12.29
C THR A 168 -1.20 3.68 12.12
N GLN A 169 -2.28 3.40 12.87
CA GLN A 169 -3.01 2.13 12.81
C GLN A 169 -3.54 1.82 11.41
N GLN A 170 -3.61 0.53 11.10
CA GLN A 170 -4.18 0.01 9.86
C GLN A 170 -5.10 -1.16 10.17
N LEU A 171 -6.25 -1.21 9.50
CA LEU A 171 -7.27 -2.23 9.78
C LEU A 171 -7.07 -3.49 8.95
N CYS A 172 -7.02 -4.64 9.62
CA CYS A 172 -7.00 -5.95 8.99
C CYS A 172 -8.42 -6.39 8.62
N ALA A 173 -8.63 -6.79 7.36
CA ALA A 173 -9.93 -7.28 6.88
C ALA A 173 -9.98 -8.82 6.70
N GLY A 174 -8.85 -9.50 6.85
CA GLY A 174 -8.71 -10.94 6.67
C GLY A 174 -8.25 -11.65 7.93
N ALA A 175 -8.49 -12.95 8.00
CA ALA A 175 -7.92 -13.82 9.03
C ALA A 175 -6.66 -14.52 8.48
N GLY A 176 -5.66 -14.66 9.33
CA GLY A 176 -4.42 -15.35 8.97
C GLY A 176 -3.32 -15.20 10.01
N THR A 177 -2.08 -15.41 9.59
CA THR A 177 -0.88 -15.33 10.44
C THR A 177 0.10 -14.31 9.89
N ILE A 178 0.59 -13.42 10.75
CA ILE A 178 1.71 -12.51 10.46
C ILE A 178 3.01 -13.13 10.97
N LYS A 179 4.04 -13.19 10.12
CA LYS A 179 5.35 -13.79 10.42
C LYS A 179 6.48 -13.13 9.62
N SER A 180 7.72 -13.53 9.87
CA SER A 180 8.89 -13.17 9.07
C SER A 180 9.12 -11.66 8.97
N LEU A 181 9.45 -11.02 10.09
CA LEU A 181 9.80 -9.59 10.10
C LEU A 181 11.21 -9.40 9.56
N TYR A 182 11.35 -8.55 8.55
CA TYR A 182 12.60 -8.01 8.07
C TYR A 182 12.62 -6.51 8.28
N VAL A 183 13.74 -5.96 8.75
CA VAL A 183 13.96 -4.52 8.90
C VAL A 183 15.33 -4.15 8.34
N LYS A 184 15.38 -3.08 7.54
CA LYS A 184 16.60 -2.47 7.01
C LYS A 184 16.62 -1.00 7.36
N LEU A 185 17.67 -0.57 8.05
CA LEU A 185 18.01 0.84 8.25
C LEU A 185 18.88 1.33 7.10
N VAL A 186 18.74 2.60 6.72
CA VAL A 186 19.64 3.19 5.73
C VAL A 186 21.05 3.45 6.27
N MET A 187 21.16 3.63 7.58
CA MET A 187 22.37 3.93 8.33
C MET A 187 22.28 3.15 9.65
N ASP A 188 23.42 2.83 10.23
CA ASP A 188 23.48 2.10 11.49
C ASP A 188 23.03 2.99 12.68
N PRO A 189 22.56 2.41 13.80
CA PRO A 189 22.17 3.16 14.99
C PRO A 189 23.26 4.02 15.64
N GLY A 190 24.55 3.75 15.35
CA GLY A 190 25.69 4.43 15.94
C GLY A 190 26.71 3.47 16.56
N THR A 191 27.27 3.83 17.71
CA THR A 191 28.28 2.98 18.39
C THR A 191 27.62 2.06 19.40
N ALA A 192 28.13 0.84 19.56
CA ALA A 192 27.62 -0.06 20.59
C ALA A 192 27.60 0.62 21.99
N PRO A 193 26.50 0.51 22.76
CA PRO A 193 25.34 -0.37 22.56
C PRO A 193 24.10 0.30 21.92
N ASP A 194 24.25 1.43 21.21
CA ASP A 194 23.16 2.13 20.50
C ASP A 194 22.32 1.13 19.69
N ALA A 195 20.99 1.17 19.79
CA ALA A 195 20.14 0.23 19.05
C ALA A 195 18.73 0.77 18.79
N TYR A 196 18.07 0.19 17.79
CA TYR A 196 16.63 0.32 17.58
C TYR A 196 15.98 -1.05 17.67
N ARG A 197 14.91 -1.16 18.45
CA ARG A 197 14.04 -2.35 18.47
C ARG A 197 12.77 -2.08 17.70
N PHE A 198 12.46 -2.98 16.78
CA PHE A 198 11.25 -2.96 15.97
C PHE A 198 10.32 -4.07 16.41
N THR A 199 9.06 -3.75 16.69
CA THR A 199 8.06 -4.73 17.14
C THR A 199 6.74 -4.51 16.40
N VAL A 200 6.19 -5.57 15.81
CA VAL A 200 4.84 -5.51 15.23
C VAL A 200 3.83 -5.50 16.38
N ARG A 201 2.83 -4.61 16.32
CA ARG A 201 1.78 -4.52 17.34
C ARG A 201 0.44 -4.98 16.80
N LEU A 202 -0.36 -5.53 17.70
CA LEU A 202 -1.73 -5.96 17.47
C LEU A 202 -2.63 -5.29 18.49
N ASN A 203 -3.62 -4.52 18.03
CA ASN A 203 -4.61 -3.85 18.88
C ASN A 203 -3.99 -3.05 20.04
N GLY A 204 -2.91 -2.30 19.75
CA GLY A 204 -2.21 -1.49 20.75
C GLY A 204 -1.30 -2.27 21.70
N SER A 205 -1.09 -3.57 21.48
CA SER A 205 -0.22 -4.43 22.30
C SER A 205 0.98 -4.94 21.50
N SER A 206 2.16 -4.99 22.12
CA SER A 206 3.36 -5.61 21.52
C SER A 206 3.11 -7.09 21.27
N THR A 207 3.48 -7.58 20.09
CA THR A 207 3.49 -9.02 19.80
C THR A 207 4.87 -9.62 20.08
N VAL A 208 5.01 -10.93 19.85
CA VAL A 208 6.30 -11.64 19.90
C VAL A 208 7.18 -11.40 18.67
N LEU A 209 6.65 -10.81 17.59
CA LEU A 209 7.38 -10.59 16.35
C LEU A 209 8.22 -9.30 16.49
N THR A 210 9.49 -9.46 16.82
CA THR A 210 10.38 -8.36 17.22
C THR A 210 11.83 -8.59 16.80
N THR A 211 12.54 -7.53 16.41
CA THR A 211 13.98 -7.58 16.10
C THR A 211 14.69 -6.35 16.65
N THR A 212 15.97 -6.47 16.99
CA THR A 212 16.80 -5.37 17.49
C THR A 212 18.03 -5.22 16.58
N ILE A 213 18.26 -4.03 16.08
CA ILE A 213 19.43 -3.67 15.26
C ILE A 213 20.35 -2.82 16.14
N THR A 214 21.61 -3.25 16.31
CA THR A 214 22.54 -2.67 17.30
C THR A 214 23.81 -2.17 16.63
N ALA A 215 24.38 -1.08 17.14
CA ALA A 215 25.68 -0.56 16.78
C ALA A 215 25.84 -0.33 15.28
N ASP A 216 26.79 -1.03 14.64
CA ASP A 216 27.18 -0.95 13.23
C ASP A 216 26.31 -1.81 12.30
N ASP A 217 25.31 -2.52 12.83
CA ASP A 217 24.35 -3.26 12.03
C ASP A 217 23.33 -2.33 11.37
N THR A 218 22.87 -2.74 10.19
CA THR A 218 21.80 -2.02 9.46
C THR A 218 20.62 -2.91 9.12
N THR A 219 20.63 -4.16 9.57
CA THR A 219 19.62 -5.16 9.26
C THR A 219 19.25 -5.94 10.51
N GLY A 220 17.97 -6.26 10.64
CA GLY A 220 17.46 -7.17 11.66
C GLY A 220 16.33 -8.01 11.09
N SER A 221 16.17 -9.23 11.58
CA SER A 221 15.02 -10.06 11.24
C SER A 221 14.53 -10.90 12.42
N ASP A 222 13.27 -11.30 12.33
CA ASP A 222 12.65 -12.33 13.18
C ASP A 222 11.90 -13.30 12.28
N LEU A 223 12.51 -14.48 12.10
CA LEU A 223 12.01 -15.54 11.22
C LEU A 223 11.38 -16.70 12.02
N VAL A 224 11.30 -16.57 13.34
CA VAL A 224 10.89 -17.65 14.24
C VAL A 224 9.49 -17.38 14.78
N ASN A 225 9.21 -16.15 15.20
CA ASN A 225 7.95 -15.82 15.84
C ASN A 225 6.85 -15.52 14.83
N SER A 226 5.61 -15.68 15.27
CA SER A 226 4.42 -15.32 14.51
C SER A 226 3.23 -15.08 15.45
N PHE A 227 2.18 -14.45 14.94
CA PHE A 227 0.91 -14.31 15.64
C PHE A 227 -0.26 -14.32 14.66
N THR A 228 -1.45 -14.65 15.13
CA THR A 228 -2.67 -14.68 14.31
C THR A 228 -3.39 -13.34 14.36
N VAL A 229 -4.06 -13.00 13.26
CA VAL A 229 -4.93 -11.84 13.13
C VAL A 229 -6.32 -12.29 12.68
N ALA A 230 -7.32 -11.52 13.07
CA ALA A 230 -8.71 -11.64 12.65
C ALA A 230 -9.19 -10.34 11.97
N PRO A 231 -10.30 -10.38 11.21
CA PRO A 231 -10.90 -9.17 10.70
C PRO A 231 -11.29 -8.21 11.84
N GLY A 232 -10.99 -6.92 11.67
CA GLY A 232 -11.21 -5.88 12.68
C GLY A 232 -9.98 -5.56 13.55
N ASP A 233 -8.95 -6.40 13.51
CA ASP A 233 -7.69 -6.14 14.21
C ASP A 233 -6.96 -4.92 13.64
N LEU A 234 -6.30 -4.16 14.52
CA LEU A 234 -5.45 -3.02 14.15
C LEU A 234 -3.98 -3.41 14.22
N LEU A 235 -3.24 -3.08 13.15
CA LEU A 235 -1.83 -3.38 12.99
C LEU A 235 -0.99 -2.10 12.89
N THR A 236 0.15 -2.10 13.58
CA THR A 236 1.21 -1.07 13.48
C THR A 236 2.57 -1.75 13.61
N ILE A 237 3.64 -1.01 13.29
CA ILE A 237 4.99 -1.31 13.71
C ILE A 237 5.49 -0.23 14.67
N MET A 238 6.16 -0.64 15.73
CA MET A 238 6.74 0.23 16.74
C MET A 238 8.26 0.23 16.61
N SER A 239 8.87 1.40 16.77
CA SER A 239 10.31 1.60 16.93
C SER A 239 10.58 2.11 18.34
N GLU A 240 11.46 1.42 19.06
CA GLU A 240 11.95 1.83 20.38
C GLU A 240 13.46 2.10 20.29
N PRO A 241 13.92 3.35 20.48
CA PRO A 241 15.35 3.64 20.62
C PRO A 241 15.86 3.05 21.94
N LEU A 242 17.00 2.38 21.90
CA LEU A 242 17.68 1.78 23.04
C LEU A 242 19.06 2.41 23.20
N ASN A 243 19.46 2.70 24.44
CA ASN A 243 20.76 3.26 24.79
C ASN A 243 21.06 4.65 24.20
N THR A 244 20.06 5.36 23.71
CA THR A 244 20.17 6.73 23.14
C THR A 244 20.97 6.75 21.83
N PRO A 245 20.47 6.12 20.74
CA PRO A 245 21.17 6.06 19.46
C PRO A 245 21.66 7.43 18.99
N SER A 246 22.90 7.48 18.52
CA SER A 246 23.51 8.72 18.04
C SER A 246 23.08 9.11 16.61
N VAL A 247 22.42 8.19 15.90
CA VAL A 247 21.90 8.39 14.55
C VAL A 247 20.39 8.18 14.55
N GLU A 248 19.66 9.00 13.79
CA GLU A 248 18.22 8.87 13.54
C GLU A 248 17.98 8.31 12.12
N PRO A 249 18.13 6.99 11.90
CA PRO A 249 17.96 6.40 10.58
C PRO A 249 16.47 6.33 10.21
N PHE A 250 16.18 6.35 8.91
CA PHE A 250 14.91 5.83 8.41
C PHE A 250 15.03 4.33 8.14
N ALA A 251 13.89 3.64 8.19
CA ALA A 251 13.83 2.20 7.93
C ALA A 251 12.86 1.87 6.80
N THR A 252 13.07 0.68 6.25
CA THR A 252 12.05 -0.11 5.58
C THR A 252 11.90 -1.45 6.29
N TRP A 253 10.72 -2.03 6.20
CA TRP A 253 10.41 -3.34 6.72
C TRP A 253 9.50 -4.12 5.77
N GLY A 254 9.42 -5.42 6.04
CA GLY A 254 8.48 -6.32 5.41
C GLY A 254 8.03 -7.38 6.40
N VAL A 255 6.78 -7.81 6.30
CA VAL A 255 6.24 -9.00 6.97
C VAL A 255 5.45 -9.86 6.00
N VAL A 256 5.37 -11.15 6.27
CA VAL A 256 4.53 -12.09 5.53
C VAL A 256 3.15 -12.18 6.18
N PHE A 257 2.10 -12.06 5.38
CA PHE A 257 0.76 -12.49 5.74
C PHE A 257 0.45 -13.84 5.08
N LEU A 258 0.29 -14.86 5.90
CA LEU A 258 -0.19 -16.17 5.50
C LEU A 258 -1.70 -16.24 5.73
N ALA A 259 -2.47 -16.15 4.66
CA ALA A 259 -3.92 -16.12 4.76
C ALA A 259 -4.50 -17.49 5.18
N ASP A 260 -5.57 -17.49 5.97
CA ASP A 260 -6.30 -18.73 6.27
C ASP A 260 -7.03 -19.26 5.01
N THR A 261 -7.57 -18.33 4.21
CA THR A 261 -8.26 -18.61 2.96
C THR A 261 -7.31 -18.41 1.77
N ASP A 262 -7.23 -19.41 0.89
CA ASP A 262 -6.37 -19.34 -0.28
C ASP A 262 -6.77 -18.21 -1.24
N GLY A 263 -5.77 -17.59 -1.85
CA GLY A 263 -5.92 -16.46 -2.76
C GLY A 263 -6.22 -15.10 -2.11
N GLU A 264 -6.30 -15.00 -0.78
CA GLU A 264 -6.52 -13.73 -0.08
C GLU A 264 -5.21 -13.00 0.22
N SER A 265 -5.15 -11.72 -0.12
CA SER A 265 -4.12 -10.78 0.32
C SER A 265 -4.77 -9.58 0.98
N LEU A 266 -4.05 -8.89 1.87
CA LEU A 266 -4.60 -7.76 2.62
C LEU A 266 -4.36 -6.44 1.89
N VAL A 267 -5.35 -5.57 1.95
CA VAL A 267 -5.20 -4.12 1.72
C VAL A 267 -5.40 -3.45 3.07
N LEU A 268 -4.33 -2.90 3.62
CA LEU A 268 -4.30 -2.29 4.95
C LEU A 268 -4.33 -0.77 4.84
N ALA A 269 -5.25 -0.10 5.52
CA ALA A 269 -5.32 1.36 5.45
C ALA A 269 -5.96 2.04 6.66
N GLY A 270 -5.85 3.36 6.68
CA GLY A 270 -6.41 4.23 7.69
C GLY A 270 -5.86 5.64 7.58
N THR A 271 -6.37 6.56 8.40
CA THR A 271 -5.84 7.92 8.47
C THR A 271 -6.01 8.51 9.86
N ALA A 272 -5.08 9.38 10.25
CA ALA A 272 -5.22 10.23 11.43
C ALA A 272 -6.14 11.44 11.18
N ASN A 273 -6.51 11.70 9.92
CA ASN A 273 -7.37 12.82 9.57
C ASN A 273 -8.83 12.52 9.90
N THR A 274 -9.51 13.53 10.43
CA THR A 274 -10.93 13.45 10.77
C THR A 274 -11.80 13.60 9.54
N LEU A 275 -12.91 12.86 9.49
CA LEU A 275 -13.93 12.97 8.44
C LEU A 275 -14.70 14.30 8.53
N HIS A 276 -15.15 14.82 7.39
CA HIS A 276 -16.09 15.93 7.37
C HIS A 276 -17.50 15.49 7.77
N GLN A 277 -18.23 16.34 8.49
CA GLN A 277 -19.57 16.03 9.00
C GLN A 277 -20.69 16.25 7.97
N SER A 278 -20.40 16.93 6.85
CA SER A 278 -21.42 17.26 5.85
C SER A 278 -21.01 17.09 4.39
N ASN A 279 -19.73 16.79 4.12
CA ASN A 279 -19.21 16.73 2.75
C ASN A 279 -18.90 15.28 2.44
N THR A 280 -19.23 14.87 1.22
CA THR A 280 -18.64 13.66 0.66
C THR A 280 -17.16 13.88 0.42
N GLU A 281 -16.34 12.95 0.86
CA GLU A 281 -14.90 13.02 0.69
C GLU A 281 -14.34 11.70 0.16
N PHE A 282 -13.14 11.76 -0.41
CA PHE A 282 -12.46 10.65 -1.06
C PHE A 282 -11.02 10.53 -0.55
N MET A 283 -10.50 9.31 -0.56
CA MET A 283 -9.10 9.01 -0.26
C MET A 283 -8.63 7.78 -1.03
N ALA A 284 -7.31 7.61 -1.15
CA ALA A 284 -6.73 6.43 -1.77
C ALA A 284 -7.09 5.16 -0.98
N LEU A 285 -7.19 4.00 -1.66
CA LEU A 285 -7.45 2.71 -1.00
C LEU A 285 -6.27 2.18 -0.17
N ARG A 286 -5.11 2.81 -0.30
CA ARG A 286 -3.82 2.35 0.20
C ARG A 286 -3.53 2.88 1.61
N PRO A 287 -2.41 2.44 2.22
CA PRO A 287 -2.10 2.76 3.60
C PRO A 287 -1.85 4.25 3.88
N ASN A 288 -2.07 4.57 5.16
CA ASN A 288 -2.11 5.89 5.78
C ASN A 288 -0.96 6.84 5.42
N GLN A 289 -1.19 7.76 4.49
CA GLN A 289 -0.38 8.98 4.46
C GLN A 289 -0.89 9.87 5.60
N MET A 290 -0.15 9.97 6.70
CA MET A 290 -0.41 11.02 7.69
C MET A 290 -0.41 12.36 6.95
N GLY A 291 -1.52 13.07 7.00
CA GLY A 291 -1.72 14.32 6.25
C GLY A 291 -2.32 14.18 4.84
N SER A 292 -2.58 12.99 4.30
CA SER A 292 -3.47 12.85 3.13
C SER A 292 -4.89 13.16 3.58
N LEU A 293 -5.33 14.36 3.21
CA LEU A 293 -6.65 14.84 3.55
C LEU A 293 -7.68 14.00 2.80
N TRP A 294 -8.75 13.67 3.49
CA TRP A 294 -10.02 13.46 2.82
C TRP A 294 -10.28 14.69 1.94
N VAL A 295 -10.54 14.47 0.66
CA VAL A 295 -10.74 15.55 -0.33
C VAL A 295 -12.10 15.43 -0.96
N THR A 296 -12.71 16.57 -1.29
CA THR A 296 -14.01 16.60 -1.96
C THR A 296 -13.94 16.29 -3.45
N ALA A 297 -12.74 16.35 -4.05
CA ALA A 297 -12.51 16.01 -5.46
C ALA A 297 -12.12 14.54 -5.60
N SER A 298 -12.92 13.75 -6.32
CA SER A 298 -12.70 12.30 -6.47
C SER A 298 -11.45 11.92 -7.27
N ASN A 299 -10.88 12.86 -8.03
CA ASN A 299 -9.75 12.60 -8.92
C ASN A 299 -8.36 12.78 -8.30
N SER A 300 -8.28 13.18 -7.02
CA SER A 300 -7.02 13.55 -6.39
C SER A 300 -6.27 12.38 -5.74
N HIS A 301 -6.87 11.17 -5.69
CA HIS A 301 -6.32 10.01 -4.97
C HIS A 301 -6.54 8.69 -5.71
N ASN A 302 -5.91 8.59 -6.87
CA ASN A 302 -6.09 7.49 -7.81
C ASN A 302 -5.14 6.33 -7.49
N ASN A 303 -5.65 5.09 -7.51
CA ASN A 303 -4.84 3.88 -7.37
C ASN A 303 -5.03 3.00 -8.60
N TYR A 304 -3.97 2.83 -9.36
CA TYR A 304 -3.91 1.90 -10.47
C TYR A 304 -3.61 0.49 -9.94
N MET A 305 -4.63 -0.19 -9.44
CA MET A 305 -4.45 -1.49 -8.80
C MET A 305 -4.19 -2.59 -9.85
N GLY A 306 -4.77 -2.50 -11.05
CA GLY A 306 -4.76 -3.59 -12.02
C GLY A 306 -5.75 -4.71 -11.63
N PRO A 307 -5.90 -5.76 -12.45
CA PRO A 307 -7.07 -6.61 -12.39
C PRO A 307 -7.09 -7.50 -11.14
N GLY A 308 -8.27 -7.65 -10.54
CA GLY A 308 -8.49 -8.38 -9.30
C GLY A 308 -9.94 -8.30 -8.79
N VAL A 309 -10.17 -8.74 -7.56
CA VAL A 309 -11.45 -8.61 -6.88
C VAL A 309 -11.23 -8.09 -5.47
N LEU A 310 -11.82 -6.94 -5.13
CA LEU A 310 -11.96 -6.49 -3.74
C LEU A 310 -13.17 -7.16 -3.09
N ARG A 311 -12.99 -7.60 -1.86
CA ARG A 311 -14.06 -8.15 -1.01
C ARG A 311 -13.74 -7.91 0.46
N LYS A 312 -14.69 -8.21 1.35
CA LYS A 312 -14.52 -8.13 2.81
C LYS A 312 -14.07 -6.73 3.22
N MET A 313 -14.88 -5.72 2.94
CA MET A 313 -14.63 -4.36 3.42
C MET A 313 -14.89 -4.29 4.92
N TYR A 314 -13.92 -3.82 5.69
CA TYR A 314 -14.09 -3.49 7.10
C TYR A 314 -13.77 -2.01 7.32
N VAL A 315 -14.52 -1.36 8.20
CA VAL A 315 -14.29 0.03 8.59
C VAL A 315 -14.40 0.18 10.10
N ARG A 316 -13.53 1.00 10.68
CA ARG A 316 -13.54 1.39 12.09
C ARG A 316 -13.38 2.90 12.22
N LEU A 317 -14.11 3.48 13.16
CA LEU A 317 -14.04 4.90 13.52
C LEU A 317 -13.42 5.08 14.91
N SER A 318 -12.72 6.19 15.14
CA SER A 318 -12.15 6.50 16.46
C SER A 318 -13.21 6.87 17.50
N VAL A 319 -14.36 7.37 17.04
CA VAL A 319 -15.53 7.72 17.83
C VAL A 319 -16.79 7.47 17.00
N ALA A 320 -17.90 7.16 17.65
CA ALA A 320 -19.16 6.89 16.97
C ALA A 320 -19.71 8.15 16.28
N PRO A 321 -20.45 8.03 15.16
CA PRO A 321 -20.98 9.16 14.41
C PRO A 321 -21.82 10.15 15.24
N GLY A 322 -22.61 9.66 16.19
CA GLY A 322 -23.48 10.49 17.03
C GLY A 322 -24.76 9.78 17.47
N SER A 323 -25.91 10.39 17.21
CA SER A 323 -27.23 9.83 17.55
C SER A 323 -28.32 10.36 16.62
N GLY A 324 -29.45 9.68 16.51
CA GLY A 324 -30.58 10.18 15.71
C GLY A 324 -30.47 9.85 14.22
N GLY A 325 -29.72 8.80 13.87
CA GLY A 325 -29.47 8.36 12.51
C GLY A 325 -28.16 8.91 11.92
N ASP A 326 -27.37 9.65 12.69
CA ASP A 326 -26.04 10.14 12.29
C ASP A 326 -25.21 8.97 11.75
N SER A 327 -24.68 9.10 10.53
CA SER A 327 -23.92 8.00 9.93
C SER A 327 -22.83 8.45 8.97
N TYR A 328 -21.90 7.52 8.76
CA TYR A 328 -20.91 7.57 7.69
C TYR A 328 -21.04 6.31 6.84
N THR A 329 -21.21 6.48 5.52
CA THR A 329 -21.21 5.38 4.56
C THR A 329 -19.91 5.40 3.75
N PHE A 330 -19.21 4.28 3.74
CA PHE A 330 -17.97 4.07 3.01
C PHE A 330 -18.18 3.10 1.86
N SER A 331 -17.61 3.40 0.69
CA SER A 331 -17.61 2.49 -0.46
C SER A 331 -16.33 2.65 -1.29
N PRO A 332 -15.74 1.54 -1.80
CA PRO A 332 -14.75 1.65 -2.85
C PRO A 332 -15.43 2.22 -4.09
N ARG A 333 -14.73 3.07 -4.83
CA ARG A 333 -15.28 3.73 -6.00
C ARG A 333 -14.26 3.76 -7.13
N HIS A 334 -14.75 3.47 -8.32
CA HIS A 334 -14.03 3.69 -9.56
C HIS A 334 -14.23 5.14 -10.02
N ILE A 335 -13.16 5.81 -10.41
CA ILE A 335 -13.17 7.27 -10.65
C ILE A 335 -14.19 7.71 -11.71
N ASP A 336 -14.37 6.91 -12.76
CA ASP A 336 -15.24 7.25 -13.91
C ASP A 336 -16.66 6.67 -13.84
N VAL A 337 -17.03 5.97 -12.76
CA VAL A 337 -18.37 5.34 -12.63
C VAL A 337 -18.98 5.56 -11.23
N GLU A 338 -20.14 4.94 -11.02
CA GLU A 338 -20.84 4.88 -9.74
C GLU A 338 -20.02 4.14 -8.67
N ALA A 339 -20.46 4.21 -7.42
CA ALA A 339 -19.83 3.49 -6.32
C ALA A 339 -19.78 1.98 -6.62
N GLY A 340 -18.76 1.30 -6.07
CA GLY A 340 -18.70 -0.15 -6.06
C GLY A 340 -19.88 -0.77 -5.31
N ASN A 341 -20.01 -2.09 -5.44
CA ASN A 341 -21.03 -2.90 -4.78
C ASN A 341 -20.80 -3.00 -3.27
N GLN A 342 -19.54 -2.92 -2.80
CA GLN A 342 -19.27 -2.93 -1.36
C GLN A 342 -19.68 -1.62 -0.70
N SER A 343 -20.33 -1.73 0.46
CA SER A 343 -20.73 -0.55 1.23
C SER A 343 -20.81 -0.85 2.72
N VAL A 344 -20.18 0.00 3.53
CA VAL A 344 -20.22 -0.09 4.98
C VAL A 344 -20.82 1.19 5.54
N THR A 345 -21.96 1.09 6.23
CA THR A 345 -22.56 2.22 6.95
C THR A 345 -22.40 2.01 8.45
N ILE A 346 -21.82 3.00 9.13
CA ILE A 346 -21.69 3.04 10.59
C ILE A 346 -22.61 4.15 11.10
N THR A 347 -23.50 3.82 12.04
CA THR A 347 -24.60 4.70 12.47
C THR A 347 -24.67 4.82 13.99
N ASP A 348 -25.10 6.00 14.47
CA ASP A 348 -25.36 6.29 15.88
C ASP A 348 -24.15 5.99 16.78
N ALA A 349 -24.31 5.02 17.70
CA ALA A 349 -23.32 4.65 18.72
C ALA A 349 -22.29 3.62 18.24
N GLU A 350 -22.43 3.11 17.01
CA GLU A 350 -21.51 2.13 16.45
C GLU A 350 -20.17 2.77 16.08
N THR A 351 -19.08 2.01 16.20
CA THR A 351 -17.74 2.44 15.79
C THR A 351 -17.12 1.54 14.73
N THR A 352 -17.83 0.49 14.32
CA THR A 352 -17.32 -0.49 13.36
C THR A 352 -18.44 -0.94 12.43
N GLY A 353 -18.08 -1.32 11.22
CA GLY A 353 -18.97 -1.98 10.28
C GLY A 353 -18.20 -2.82 9.28
N SER A 354 -18.89 -3.71 8.58
CA SER A 354 -18.28 -4.57 7.58
C SER A 354 -19.26 -4.97 6.48
N ASP A 355 -18.73 -5.15 5.27
CA ASP A 355 -19.41 -5.79 4.14
C ASP A 355 -18.58 -7.01 3.70
N THR A 356 -19.04 -8.18 4.10
CA THR A 356 -18.40 -9.47 3.78
C THR A 356 -19.11 -10.22 2.66
N VAL A 357 -20.16 -9.63 2.06
CA VAL A 357 -21.03 -10.30 1.09
C VAL A 357 -20.73 -9.80 -0.32
N ASN A 358 -20.63 -8.49 -0.50
CA ASN A 358 -20.42 -7.90 -1.81
C ASN A 358 -18.96 -7.96 -2.25
N LYS A 359 -18.76 -7.80 -3.55
CA LYS A 359 -17.45 -7.80 -4.19
C LYS A 359 -17.40 -6.82 -5.35
N ASP A 360 -16.21 -6.29 -5.58
CA ASP A 360 -15.91 -5.37 -6.67
C ASP A 360 -14.85 -5.97 -7.57
N ALA A 361 -15.21 -6.22 -8.82
CA ALA A 361 -14.24 -6.59 -9.84
C ALA A 361 -13.46 -5.35 -10.26
N ILE A 362 -12.15 -5.48 -10.34
CA ILE A 362 -11.25 -4.46 -10.85
C ILE A 362 -10.76 -4.95 -12.21
N ASP A 363 -10.98 -4.15 -13.25
CA ASP A 363 -10.44 -4.37 -14.59
C ASP A 363 -9.04 -3.71 -14.73
N GLU A 364 -8.32 -4.01 -15.82
CA GLU A 364 -6.90 -3.65 -15.95
C GLU A 364 -6.62 -2.15 -15.98
N ALA A 365 -7.53 -1.34 -16.49
CA ALA A 365 -7.39 0.11 -16.60
C ALA A 365 -7.99 0.88 -15.41
N ASP A 366 -8.56 0.16 -14.45
CA ASP A 366 -9.40 0.77 -13.45
C ASP A 366 -8.57 1.54 -12.42
N VAL A 367 -9.13 2.70 -12.03
CA VAL A 367 -8.57 3.56 -11.00
C VAL A 367 -9.56 3.67 -9.85
N TRP A 368 -9.11 3.25 -8.67
CA TRP A 368 -9.97 3.13 -7.50
C TRP A 368 -9.54 4.02 -6.34
N ASN A 369 -10.54 4.49 -5.60
CA ASN A 369 -10.42 5.21 -4.33
C ASN A 369 -11.48 4.69 -3.33
N ILE A 370 -11.50 5.22 -2.11
CA ILE A 370 -12.58 5.03 -1.14
C ILE A 370 -13.31 6.36 -0.95
N GLY A 371 -14.64 6.32 -1.06
CA GLY A 371 -15.52 7.44 -0.72
C GLY A 371 -16.08 7.30 0.69
N CYS A 372 -16.34 8.43 1.33
CA CYS A 372 -17.09 8.54 2.58
C CYS A 372 -18.20 9.58 2.42
N VAL A 373 -19.44 9.21 2.74
CA VAL A 373 -20.61 10.06 2.67
C VAL A 373 -21.23 10.19 4.07
N PRO A 374 -21.19 11.36 4.71
CA PRO A 374 -21.92 11.60 5.95
C PRO A 374 -23.42 11.76 5.68
N ALA A 375 -24.27 11.32 6.60
CA ALA A 375 -25.72 11.52 6.55
C ALA A 375 -26.31 11.87 7.92
N ASN A 376 -27.44 12.59 7.90
CA ASN A 376 -28.20 13.08 9.07
C ASN A 376 -27.46 14.08 9.99
N GLY A 377 -26.26 14.51 9.61
CA GLY A 377 -25.47 15.53 10.30
C GLY A 377 -24.67 14.99 11.48
N PRO A 378 -23.73 14.04 11.25
CA PRO A 378 -22.89 13.48 12.31
C PRO A 378 -22.27 14.55 13.19
N THR A 379 -22.42 14.36 14.51
CA THR A 379 -21.95 15.32 15.52
C THR A 379 -20.47 15.19 15.84
N ASN A 380 -19.87 14.03 15.54
CA ASN A 380 -18.44 13.78 15.71
C ASN A 380 -17.72 13.74 14.37
N ALA A 381 -16.45 14.12 14.35
CA ALA A 381 -15.57 14.04 13.19
C ALA A 381 -14.48 12.98 13.49
N PRO A 382 -14.76 11.68 13.29
CA PRO A 382 -13.85 10.62 13.68
C PRO A 382 -12.69 10.47 12.71
N GLN A 383 -11.60 9.87 13.19
CA GLN A 383 -10.60 9.22 12.33
C GLN A 383 -11.19 7.92 11.80
N ALA A 384 -10.70 7.46 10.65
CA ALA A 384 -11.20 6.23 10.02
C ALA A 384 -10.05 5.29 9.65
N TRP A 385 -10.26 4.01 9.92
CA TRP A 385 -9.41 2.91 9.47
C TRP A 385 -10.23 1.94 8.65
N TRP A 386 -9.66 1.42 7.57
CA TRP A 386 -10.36 0.50 6.69
C TRP A 386 -9.42 -0.55 6.14
N GLY A 387 -9.99 -1.67 5.74
CA GLY A 387 -9.24 -2.74 5.10
C GLY A 387 -10.11 -3.48 4.11
N PHE A 388 -9.44 -4.11 3.14
CA PHE A 388 -10.06 -5.02 2.19
C PHE A 388 -9.25 -6.31 2.10
N VAL A 389 -9.88 -7.34 1.56
CA VAL A 389 -9.18 -8.48 0.98
C VAL A 389 -9.16 -8.32 -0.53
N MET A 390 -7.96 -8.44 -1.11
CA MET A 390 -7.74 -8.52 -2.55
C MET A 390 -7.55 -9.98 -2.96
N PHE A 391 -8.26 -10.41 -4.00
CA PHE A 391 -8.15 -11.73 -4.60
C PHE A 391 -7.71 -11.65 -6.06
N ILE A 392 -6.74 -12.48 -6.46
CA ILE A 392 -6.21 -12.53 -7.84
C ILE A 392 -6.22 -13.97 -8.33
N GLY A 393 -7.17 -14.27 -9.20
CA GLY A 393 -7.32 -15.57 -9.82
C GLY A 393 -8.73 -15.79 -10.34
N VAL A 394 -8.92 -16.91 -11.02
CA VAL A 394 -10.27 -17.38 -11.36
C VAL A 394 -10.91 -17.84 -10.05
N ASP A 395 -11.97 -17.17 -9.63
CA ASP A 395 -12.77 -17.60 -8.49
C ASP A 395 -13.33 -18.99 -8.81
N LYS A 396 -12.63 -20.06 -8.39
CA LYS A 396 -13.00 -21.45 -8.70
C LYS A 396 -14.39 -21.81 -8.16
N GLY A 397 -14.98 -20.94 -7.32
CA GLY A 397 -16.30 -21.08 -6.73
C GLY A 397 -17.49 -20.63 -7.58
N ALA A 398 -17.30 -19.90 -8.70
CA ALA A 398 -18.41 -19.44 -9.52
C ALA A 398 -18.40 -20.06 -10.93
N LYS A 399 -18.96 -21.27 -11.07
CA LYS A 399 -19.39 -21.81 -12.39
C LYS A 399 -20.64 -21.05 -12.90
N GLY A 400 -20.60 -19.72 -12.89
CA GLY A 400 -21.61 -18.85 -13.50
C GLY A 400 -21.01 -18.21 -14.73
N SER A 401 -21.44 -18.65 -15.91
CA SER A 401 -20.98 -18.16 -17.22
C SER A 401 -21.24 -16.66 -17.38
N MET A 402 -20.24 -15.82 -17.15
CA MET A 402 -20.20 -14.48 -17.73
C MET A 402 -19.43 -14.55 -19.06
N GLY A 403 -20.11 -15.09 -20.07
CA GLY A 403 -19.74 -14.81 -21.45
C GLY A 403 -20.01 -13.34 -21.72
N ARG A 404 -19.01 -12.46 -21.56
CA ARG A 404 -19.01 -11.16 -22.21
C ARG A 404 -18.93 -11.44 -23.72
N ALA A 405 -20.09 -11.47 -24.37
CA ALA A 405 -20.16 -11.45 -25.82
C ALA A 405 -19.50 -10.14 -26.29
N MET A 406 -18.30 -10.24 -26.87
CA MET A 406 -17.76 -9.17 -27.70
C MET A 406 -18.73 -8.97 -28.85
N VAL A 407 -19.57 -7.94 -28.76
CA VAL A 407 -20.36 -7.47 -29.90
C VAL A 407 -19.37 -6.83 -30.87
N ALA A 408 -18.94 -7.60 -31.87
CA ALA A 408 -18.23 -7.07 -33.02
C ALA A 408 -19.21 -6.15 -33.77
N ALA A 409 -19.01 -4.83 -33.65
CA ALA A 409 -19.67 -3.86 -34.50
C ALA A 409 -19.13 -4.00 -35.93
N GLY A 410 -19.84 -4.77 -36.75
CA GLY A 410 -19.64 -4.76 -38.20
C GLY A 410 -20.15 -3.45 -38.77
N TYR A 411 -19.23 -2.61 -39.25
CA TYR A 411 -19.55 -1.58 -40.24
C TYR A 411 -19.68 -2.27 -41.61
N ILE A 412 -20.87 -2.16 -42.21
CA ILE A 412 -21.11 -2.37 -43.64
C ILE A 412 -21.19 -0.99 -44.29
#